data_AF-A0A484ZXG4-F1
#
_entry.id   AF-A0A484ZXG4-F1
#
_cell.length_a   1.000
_cell.length_b   1.000
_cell.length_c   1.000
_cell.angle_alpha   90.00
_cell.angle_beta   90.00
_cell.angle_gamma   90.00
#
_symmetry.space_group_name_H-M   'P 1'
#
loop_
_entity.id
_entity.type
_entity.pdbx_description
1 polymer ?
#
loop_
_entity_poly.entity_id
_entity_poly.type
_entity_poly.pdbx_seq_one_letter_code
_entity_poly.pdbx_strand_id
1 'polypeptide(L)'
;MHRFGAPDWSIQEELFSIQSIPKLFEYYLLFLIKYHFDNARLLGMKFELMNVPIVERNNFEYDWGGYTVRLIYEMKAWTHDHTSSFDAALINSEGWTINSVNGDLKPRGQCGPYANRSPDMIVCISTPRVNKGN
;
A
#
# COMPACT_ATOMS: atom_id res chain seq x y z
N MET A 1 30.96 -8.18 -21.21
CA MET A 1 31.18 -7.13 -20.18
C MET A 1 29.90 -7.05 -19.34
N HIS A 2 29.83 -7.81 -18.25
CA HIS A 2 28.62 -7.91 -17.42
C HIS A 2 28.59 -6.74 -16.44
N ARG A 3 27.73 -5.75 -16.68
CA ARG A 3 27.31 -4.80 -15.66
C ARG A 3 26.25 -5.50 -14.79
N PHE A 4 26.69 -6.30 -13.84
CA PHE A 4 25.89 -6.47 -12.62
C PHE A 4 25.90 -5.09 -11.95
N GLY A 5 24.80 -4.35 -12.12
CA GLY A 5 24.63 -3.03 -11.53
C GLY A 5 24.99 -3.13 -10.05
N ALA A 6 25.82 -2.21 -9.58
CA ALA A 6 26.26 -2.16 -8.19
C ALA A 6 25.01 -2.34 -7.29
N PRO A 7 24.96 -3.37 -6.44
CA PRO A 7 23.85 -3.54 -5.53
C PRO A 7 23.70 -2.24 -4.74
N ASP A 8 22.48 -1.72 -4.66
CA ASP A 8 22.20 -0.55 -3.84
C ASP A 8 22.35 -0.97 -2.37
N TRP A 9 23.55 -0.74 -1.83
CA TRP A 9 23.91 -1.08 -0.45
C TRP A 9 23.02 -0.37 0.56
N SER A 10 22.38 0.75 0.19
CA SER A 10 21.53 1.51 1.11
C SER A 10 20.29 0.73 1.57
N ILE A 11 19.70 -0.10 0.70
CA ILE A 11 18.55 -0.95 1.04
C ILE A 11 18.99 -2.11 1.94
N GLN A 12 20.16 -2.68 1.69
CA GLN A 12 20.68 -3.78 2.52
C GLN A 12 21.04 -3.30 3.92
N GLU A 13 21.71 -2.14 4.04
CA GLU A 13 22.02 -1.53 5.32
C GLU A 13 20.74 -1.18 6.11
N GLU A 14 19.70 -0.66 5.42
CA GLU A 14 18.39 -0.42 6.04
C GLU A 14 17.78 -1.72 6.57
N LEU A 15 17.76 -2.80 5.79
CA LEU A 15 17.27 -4.11 6.22
C LEU A 15 18.07 -4.69 7.40
N PHE A 16 19.40 -4.59 7.40
CA PHE A 16 20.24 -5.06 8.50
C PHE A 16 20.10 -4.22 9.78
N SER A 17 19.63 -2.98 9.67
CA SER A 17 19.37 -2.12 10.83
C SER A 17 18.08 -2.48 11.58
N ILE A 18 17.19 -3.27 10.96
CA ILE A 18 15.91 -3.67 11.56
C ILE A 18 16.14 -4.79 12.57
N GLN A 19 15.96 -4.48 13.86
CA GLN A 19 16.10 -5.45 14.96
C GLN A 19 14.83 -6.28 15.23
N SER A 20 13.72 -5.92 14.58
CA SER A 20 12.42 -6.58 14.75
C SER A 20 12.13 -7.53 13.60
N ILE A 21 12.00 -8.83 13.89
CA ILE A 21 11.68 -9.86 12.88
C ILE A 21 10.39 -9.53 12.12
N PRO A 22 9.26 -9.15 12.77
CA PRO A 22 8.05 -8.74 12.05
C PRO A 22 8.31 -7.59 11.07
N LYS A 23 9.01 -6.55 11.50
CA LYS A 23 9.31 -5.39 10.63
C LYS A 23 10.23 -5.76 9.48
N LEU A 24 11.21 -6.63 9.71
CA LEU A 24 12.08 -7.11 8.64
C LEU A 24 11.26 -7.86 7.58
N PHE A 25 10.32 -8.69 8.00
CA PHE A 25 9.42 -9.42 7.11
C PHE A 25 8.50 -8.48 6.32
N GLU A 26 7.92 -7.47 6.97
CA GLU A 26 7.11 -6.43 6.32
C GLU A 26 7.92 -5.69 5.24
N TYR A 27 9.12 -5.21 5.56
CA TYR A 27 9.99 -4.53 4.60
C TYR A 27 10.41 -5.43 3.43
N TYR A 28 10.76 -6.69 3.72
CA TYR A 28 11.05 -7.67 2.68
C TYR A 28 9.88 -7.84 1.71
N LEU A 29 8.66 -7.97 2.22
CA LEU A 29 7.46 -8.09 1.41
C LEU A 29 7.19 -6.82 0.58
N LEU A 30 7.40 -5.63 1.13
CA LEU A 30 7.26 -4.37 0.40
C LEU A 30 8.14 -4.36 -0.84
N PHE A 31 9.42 -4.68 -0.67
CA PHE A 31 10.38 -4.72 -1.78
C PHE A 31 10.12 -5.88 -2.75
N LEU A 32 9.57 -7.01 -2.28
CA LEU A 32 9.16 -8.10 -3.15
C LEU A 32 7.99 -7.70 -4.05
N ILE A 33 6.96 -7.03 -3.52
CA ILE A 33 5.84 -6.51 -4.32
C ILE A 33 6.35 -5.46 -5.31
N LYS A 34 7.20 -4.54 -4.86
CA LYS A 34 7.84 -3.54 -5.72
C LYS A 34 8.60 -4.20 -6.87
N TYR A 35 9.39 -5.24 -6.59
CA TYR A 35 10.09 -6.01 -7.61
C TYR A 35 9.13 -6.59 -8.65
N HIS A 36 7.97 -7.11 -8.22
CA HIS A 36 6.95 -7.57 -9.15
C HIS A 36 6.35 -6.43 -9.98
N PHE A 37 6.07 -5.26 -9.41
CA PHE A 37 5.60 -4.10 -10.18
C PHE A 37 6.65 -3.66 -11.21
N ASP A 38 7.93 -3.61 -10.85
CA ASP A 38 9.01 -3.18 -11.74
C ASP A 38 9.24 -4.13 -12.94
N ASN A 39 8.86 -5.41 -12.81
CA ASN A 39 9.21 -6.46 -13.78
C ASN A 39 8.01 -7.15 -14.45
N ALA A 40 6.83 -7.13 -13.83
CA ALA A 40 5.66 -7.80 -14.37
C ALA A 40 5.10 -7.03 -15.58
N ARG A 41 4.46 -7.79 -16.47
CA ARG A 41 3.57 -7.26 -17.50
C ARG A 41 2.17 -7.78 -17.25
N LEU A 42 1.22 -6.88 -17.12
CA LEU A 42 -0.19 -7.21 -16.98
C LEU A 42 -0.92 -6.72 -18.23
N LEU A 43 -1.67 -7.62 -18.89
CA LEU A 43 -2.33 -7.36 -20.17
C LEU A 43 -1.36 -6.83 -21.26
N GLY A 44 -0.10 -7.27 -21.22
CA GLY A 44 0.96 -6.84 -22.14
C GLY A 44 1.60 -5.48 -21.80
N MET A 45 1.02 -4.73 -20.87
CA MET A 45 1.51 -3.41 -20.44
C MET A 45 2.42 -3.54 -19.22
N LYS A 46 3.43 -2.66 -19.13
CA LYS A 46 4.33 -2.58 -17.98
C LYS A 46 3.82 -1.53 -16.99
N PHE A 47 4.13 -1.70 -15.72
CA PHE A 47 4.06 -0.59 -14.76
C PHE A 47 5.29 0.30 -14.93
N GLU A 48 5.08 1.58 -15.16
CA GLU A 48 6.13 2.58 -15.30
C GLU A 48 6.23 3.38 -14.01
N LEU A 49 7.33 3.23 -13.26
CA LEU A 49 7.53 3.95 -12.01
C LEU A 49 7.52 5.45 -12.26
N MET A 50 6.56 6.14 -11.65
CA MET A 50 6.43 7.60 -11.68
C MET A 50 7.35 8.18 -10.60
N ASN A 51 8.05 9.27 -10.91
CA ASN A 51 9.05 9.88 -10.03
C ASN A 51 8.47 10.14 -8.62
N VAL A 52 8.97 9.37 -7.64
CA VAL A 52 8.65 9.54 -6.22
C VAL A 52 9.56 10.63 -5.65
N PRO A 53 9.04 11.65 -4.96
CA PRO A 53 9.88 12.56 -4.17
C PRO A 53 10.73 11.73 -3.19
N ILE A 54 12.03 12.02 -3.11
CA ILE A 54 13.04 11.32 -2.26
C ILE A 54 12.60 11.18 -0.78
N VAL A 55 11.62 11.96 -0.35
CA VAL A 55 11.08 12.02 1.01
C VAL A 55 10.23 10.80 1.38
N GLU A 56 9.66 10.07 0.41
CA GLU A 56 8.77 8.93 0.68
C GLU A 56 9.35 7.61 0.14
N ARG A 57 10.41 7.09 0.79
CA ARG A 57 11.12 5.88 0.34
C ARG A 57 10.28 4.60 0.29
N ASN A 58 9.11 4.59 0.96
CA ASN A 58 8.27 3.40 1.12
C ASN A 58 6.91 3.50 0.39
N ASN A 59 6.68 4.59 -0.36
CA ASN A 59 5.49 4.77 -1.17
C ASN A 59 5.91 4.85 -2.64
N PHE A 60 5.34 4.00 -3.49
CA PHE A 60 5.70 3.94 -4.90
C PHE A 60 4.48 4.21 -5.76
N GLU A 61 4.63 5.06 -6.77
CA GLU A 61 3.58 5.37 -7.72
C GLU A 61 4.00 4.92 -9.12
N TYR A 62 3.08 4.32 -9.86
CA TYR A 62 3.29 3.76 -11.19
C TYR A 62 2.20 4.20 -12.16
N ASP A 63 2.56 4.48 -13.41
CA ASP A 63 1.61 4.50 -14.52
C ASP A 63 1.41 3.08 -15.05
N TRP A 64 0.17 2.70 -15.28
CA TRP A 64 -0.21 1.47 -15.96
C TRP A 64 -1.29 1.77 -16.98
N GLY A 65 -0.90 2.18 -18.18
CA GLY A 65 -1.85 2.42 -19.27
C GLY A 65 -2.81 3.57 -19.00
N GLY A 66 -2.30 4.63 -18.36
CA GLY A 66 -3.09 5.79 -17.95
C GLY A 66 -3.74 5.66 -16.58
N TYR A 67 -3.74 4.48 -15.94
CA TYR A 67 -4.10 4.33 -14.53
C TYR A 67 -2.91 4.66 -13.64
N THR A 68 -3.17 5.32 -12.51
CA THR A 68 -2.18 5.49 -11.46
C THR A 68 -2.32 4.36 -10.46
N VAL A 69 -1.23 3.61 -10.23
CA VAL A 69 -1.15 2.52 -9.27
C VAL A 69 -0.19 2.92 -8.15
N ARG A 70 -0.62 2.82 -6.89
CA ARG A 70 0.18 3.19 -5.72
C ARG A 70 0.39 1.98 -4.82
N LEU A 71 1.63 1.75 -4.41
CA LEU A 71 2.00 0.84 -3.33
C LEU A 71 2.37 1.70 -2.11
N ILE A 72 1.61 1.57 -1.02
CA ILE A 72 1.73 2.44 0.17
C ILE A 72 2.01 1.56 1.39
N TYR A 73 3.06 1.87 2.14
CA TYR A 73 3.44 1.16 3.36
C TYR A 73 2.82 1.82 4.60
N GLU A 74 2.25 1.02 5.51
CA GLU A 74 1.63 1.46 6.78
C GLU A 74 0.54 2.56 6.65
N MET A 75 -0.24 2.54 5.57
CA MET A 75 -1.35 3.49 5.43
C MET A 75 -2.50 3.17 6.38
N LYS A 76 -3.02 4.21 7.04
CA LYS A 76 -4.31 4.13 7.75
C LYS A 76 -5.47 4.25 6.77
N ALA A 77 -6.14 3.13 6.51
CA ALA A 77 -7.36 3.04 5.73
C ALA A 77 -8.58 3.16 6.65
N TRP A 78 -9.36 4.23 6.52
CA TRP A 78 -10.60 4.43 7.28
C TRP A 78 -11.76 3.70 6.62
N THR A 79 -12.63 3.07 7.41
CA THR A 79 -13.81 2.36 6.88
C THR A 79 -14.74 3.26 6.10
N HIS A 80 -15.54 2.65 5.21
CA HIS A 80 -16.62 3.34 4.50
C HIS A 80 -17.50 4.14 5.48
N ASP A 81 -17.97 5.30 5.03
CA ASP A 81 -18.79 6.26 5.80
C ASP A 81 -18.10 6.94 6.99
N HIS A 82 -16.81 6.67 7.26
CA HIS A 82 -16.04 7.49 8.18
C HIS A 82 -15.72 8.86 7.54
N THR A 83 -15.73 9.94 8.33
CA THR A 83 -15.45 11.31 7.85
C THR A 83 -14.05 11.47 7.24
N SER A 84 -13.11 10.66 7.71
CA SER A 84 -11.74 10.56 7.19
C SER A 84 -11.54 9.52 6.09
N SER A 85 -12.62 8.91 5.56
CA SER A 85 -12.50 7.96 4.44
C SER A 85 -12.07 8.67 3.16
N PHE A 86 -11.15 8.05 2.42
CA PHE A 86 -10.64 8.57 1.16
C PHE A 86 -11.21 7.73 0.02
N ASP A 87 -12.19 8.30 -0.69
CA ASP A 87 -12.99 7.68 -1.76
C ASP A 87 -13.63 6.33 -1.36
N ALA A 88 -14.94 6.18 -1.60
CA ALA A 88 -15.71 5.03 -1.16
C ALA A 88 -15.38 3.77 -2.00
N ALA A 89 -14.19 3.20 -1.81
CA ALA A 89 -13.85 1.86 -2.27
C ALA A 89 -14.05 0.88 -1.10
N LEU A 90 -14.76 -0.21 -1.37
CA LEU A 90 -15.07 -1.29 -0.43
C LEU A 90 -13.81 -1.76 0.33
N ILE A 91 -13.58 -1.23 1.54
CA ILE A 91 -12.55 -1.77 2.44
C ILE A 91 -13.17 -3.00 3.11
N ASN A 92 -12.89 -4.17 2.54
CA ASN A 92 -13.22 -5.42 3.18
C ASN A 92 -12.18 -5.71 4.27
N SER A 93 -12.53 -5.49 5.53
CA SER A 93 -11.68 -5.87 6.66
C SER A 93 -12.53 -6.28 7.85
N GLU A 94 -12.99 -7.54 7.84
CA GLU A 94 -13.71 -8.18 8.94
C GLU A 94 -14.92 -7.37 9.43
N GLY A 95 -16.03 -7.48 8.68
CA GLY A 95 -17.30 -6.80 9.00
C GLY A 95 -17.93 -7.20 10.33
N TRP A 96 -17.39 -8.22 10.99
CA TRP A 96 -17.86 -8.74 12.27
C TRP A 96 -16.76 -8.62 13.33
N THR A 97 -17.16 -8.37 14.57
CA THR A 97 -16.29 -8.40 15.74
C THR A 97 -16.97 -9.19 16.84
N ILE A 98 -16.17 -9.82 17.70
CA ILE A 98 -16.67 -10.42 18.93
C ILE A 98 -16.84 -9.31 19.96
N ASN A 99 -17.98 -9.28 20.62
CA ASN A 99 -18.22 -8.41 21.76
C ASN A 99 -17.42 -8.94 22.97
N SER A 100 -16.52 -8.12 23.49
CA SER A 100 -15.64 -8.49 24.61
C SER A 100 -16.37 -8.77 25.92
N VAL A 101 -17.63 -8.34 26.06
CA VAL A 101 -18.41 -8.51 27.29
C VAL A 101 -19.18 -9.83 27.30
N ASN A 102 -19.82 -10.20 26.19
CA ASN A 102 -20.73 -11.35 26.13
C ASN A 102 -20.34 -12.41 25.08
N GLY A 103 -19.29 -12.19 24.29
CA GLY A 103 -18.80 -13.15 23.29
C GLY A 103 -19.59 -13.18 21.98
N ASP A 104 -20.60 -12.33 21.81
CA ASP A 104 -21.46 -12.37 20.63
C ASP A 104 -20.76 -11.77 19.40
N LEU A 105 -20.98 -12.39 18.24
CA LEU A 105 -20.65 -11.83 16.95
C LEU A 105 -21.59 -10.67 16.63
N LYS A 106 -21.04 -9.48 16.44
CA LYS A 106 -21.80 -8.30 16.02
C LYS A 106 -21.16 -7.61 14.82
N PRO A 107 -21.93 -6.87 14.01
CA PRO A 107 -21.37 -5.97 13.01
C PRO A 107 -20.41 -4.99 13.69
N ARG A 108 -19.26 -4.76 13.06
CA ARG A 108 -18.27 -3.82 13.57
C ARG A 108 -18.72 -2.38 13.28
N GLY A 109 -18.46 -1.46 14.21
CA GLY A 109 -18.72 -0.04 14.02
C GLY A 109 -17.85 0.57 12.91
N GLN A 110 -18.46 1.42 12.07
CA GLN A 110 -17.84 2.01 10.87
C GLN A 110 -17.47 3.50 11.01
N CYS A 111 -18.02 4.20 12.00
CA CYS A 111 -17.85 5.66 12.13
C CYS A 111 -17.13 6.09 13.43
N GLY A 112 -16.63 5.13 14.21
CA GLY A 112 -15.95 5.41 15.47
C GLY A 112 -14.51 5.90 15.28
N PRO A 113 -13.89 6.51 16.31
CA PRO A 113 -12.51 7.04 16.24
C PRO A 113 -11.45 5.98 15.96
N TYR A 114 -11.77 4.69 16.17
CA TYR A 114 -10.90 3.55 15.92
C TYR A 114 -11.36 2.72 14.71
N ALA A 115 -12.25 3.25 13.88
CA ALA A 115 -12.74 2.60 12.66
C ALA A 115 -11.75 2.75 11.49
N ASN A 116 -10.44 2.61 11.77
CA ASN A 116 -9.41 2.47 10.74
C ASN A 116 -8.81 1.07 10.77
N ARG A 117 -8.11 0.76 9.69
CA ARG A 117 -7.16 -0.35 9.58
C ARG A 117 -5.83 0.21 9.16
N SER A 118 -4.78 -0.47 9.61
CA SER A 118 -3.42 -0.17 9.23
C SER A 118 -2.81 -1.45 8.66
N PRO A 119 -3.27 -1.90 7.46
CA PRO A 119 -2.58 -3.00 6.78
C PRO A 119 -1.12 -2.61 6.52
N ASP A 120 -0.25 -3.60 6.49
CA ASP A 120 1.19 -3.37 6.28
C ASP A 120 1.45 -2.75 4.89
N MET A 121 0.69 -3.19 3.88
CA MET A 121 0.74 -2.68 2.51
C MET A 121 -0.65 -2.42 1.94
N ILE A 122 -0.78 -1.36 1.16
CA ILE A 122 -1.97 -1.07 0.35
C ILE A 122 -1.56 -0.92 -1.12
N VAL A 123 -2.32 -1.55 -2.01
CA VAL A 123 -2.27 -1.29 -3.45
C VAL A 123 -3.52 -0.53 -3.85
N CYS A 124 -3.35 0.72 -4.30
CA CYS A 124 -4.43 1.56 -4.81
C CYS A 124 -4.34 1.66 -6.32
N ILE A 125 -5.49 1.62 -7.00
CA ILE A 125 -5.59 1.88 -8.44
C ILE A 125 -6.59 3.00 -8.63
N SER A 126 -6.19 4.07 -9.30
CA SER A 126 -7.05 5.21 -9.61
C SER A 126 -7.01 5.54 -11.09
N THR A 127 -8.17 5.89 -11.64
CA THR A 127 -8.25 6.50 -12.97
C THR A 127 -7.58 7.88 -12.97
N PRO A 128 -7.03 8.32 -14.11
CA PRO A 128 -6.45 9.65 -14.20
C PRO A 128 -7.52 10.68 -13.89
N ARG A 129 -7.19 11.68 -13.06
CA ARG A 129 -8.10 12.82 -12.82
C ARG A 129 -8.29 13.51 -14.17
N VAL A 130 -9.48 13.36 -14.76
CA VAL A 130 -9.90 14.23 -15.85
C VAL A 130 -9.95 15.62 -15.24
N ASN A 131 -8.93 16.44 -15.49
CA ASN A 131 -9.00 17.86 -15.23
C ASN A 131 -10.15 18.39 -16.10
N LYS A 132 -11.34 18.54 -15.50
CA LYS A 132 -12.36 19.41 -16.07
C LYS A 132 -11.78 20.82 -16.00
N GLY A 133 -11.12 21.23 -17.08
CA GLY A 133 -10.72 22.62 -17.26
C GLY A 133 -11.97 23.48 -17.16
N ASN A 134 -11.95 24.41 -16.21
CA ASN A 134 -12.74 25.63 -16.27
C ASN A 134 -11.98 26.65 -17.12
#